data_AF-A0A2S0L9E9-F1
#
_entry.id   AF-A0A2S0L9E9-F1
#
_cell.length_a   1.000
_cell.length_b   1.000
_cell.length_c   1.000
_cell.angle_alpha   90.00
_cell.angle_beta   90.00
_cell.angle_gamma   90.00
#
_symmetry.space_group_name_H-M   'P 1'
#
loop_
_entity.id
_entity.type
_entity.pdbx_description
1 polymer ?
#
loop_
_entity_poly.entity_id
_entity_poly.type
_entity_poly.pdbx_seq_one_letter_code
_entity_poly.pdbx_strand_id
1 'polypeptide(L)'
;MNTTEKYAEEILQGIVKGFGKYIVKPPYQKWYLDEGLADYIVVKQSNNRIEVALDRDGFGSVTTKIEGIERLSGEEIEEILSIVQEKITEMFFDEVHFGKFQYELTTVLNFRHASKEFYLVNEPRKVELKERFDRYVQETTIDGSRKVIENEWISFLDKLFDTNLTQYTESQIIEVAEKYMKSIEAMGNKKYLKEYRSSLIHRAGKWKKAVFMPLYYQVKGNEKWNKEYILKAEIAPEKVDAEKLKLFVQQALWKIKYKQYSWDVKFACEDLERAANELGSEKAKQYLKKGTGELPDDLIHYKDSGLEADANDVFATISLKIKQETAEAYGKALDFIIALLKGGFAHSYQIKLSSKAPKLFLDIKGLAKSSTHRFFAQALQYEALHPKLEEYTKVAMKEFEWYTDVEEGEKSCMPGSYAVFGLGLTNKKYFALVIEYFKLVDDEHQMVHKHFVSALIELYGFSAETLPVIYEGVISSQDDVVFKPLIETMQNAENKALLDDFLKDKEDYYQEAMYYAVYGKNWKKKK
;
A
#
# COMPACT_ATOMS: atom_id res chain seq x y z
N MET A 1 17.98 50.72 19.59
CA MET A 1 17.06 49.87 18.82
C MET A 1 15.72 50.58 18.80
N ASN A 2 15.25 50.97 17.62
CA ASN A 2 13.92 51.56 17.48
C ASN A 2 12.85 50.52 17.89
N THR A 3 11.65 50.97 18.27
CA THR A 3 10.54 50.09 18.68
C THR A 3 10.24 49.04 17.61
N THR A 4 10.27 49.41 16.33
CA THR A 4 10.04 48.50 15.18
C THR A 4 11.14 47.45 15.05
N GLU A 5 12.41 47.83 15.13
CA GLU A 5 13.55 46.89 15.13
C GLU A 5 13.45 45.87 16.27
N LYS A 6 13.00 46.29 17.46
CA LYS A 6 12.81 45.40 18.60
C LYS A 6 11.79 44.30 18.31
N TYR A 7 10.63 44.68 17.79
CA TYR A 7 9.58 43.71 17.47
C TYR A 7 9.98 42.80 16.32
N ALA A 8 10.72 43.30 15.32
CA ALA A 8 11.28 42.48 14.25
C ALA A 8 12.23 41.41 14.80
N GLU A 9 13.12 41.77 15.72
CA GLU A 9 14.03 40.83 16.38
C GLU A 9 13.28 39.76 17.19
N GLU A 10 12.24 40.13 17.96
CA GLU A 10 11.41 39.16 18.70
C GLU A 10 10.67 38.18 17.76
N ILE A 11 10.22 38.65 16.59
CA ILE A 11 9.62 37.80 15.56
C ILE A 11 10.67 36.83 14.98
N LEU A 12 11.85 37.33 14.61
CA LEU A 12 12.96 36.52 14.07
C LEU A 12 13.41 35.45 15.07
N GLN A 13 13.51 35.78 16.36
CA GLN A 13 13.79 34.80 17.42
C GLN A 13 12.70 33.73 17.49
N GLY A 14 11.43 34.09 17.30
CA GLY A 14 10.34 33.13 17.16
C GLY A 14 10.54 32.19 15.96
N ILE A 15 11.01 32.71 14.83
CA ILE A 15 11.31 31.91 13.63
C ILE A 15 12.50 30.97 13.88
N VAL A 16 13.58 31.47 14.46
CA VAL A 16 14.78 30.68 14.84
C VAL A 16 14.41 29.56 15.81
N LYS A 17 13.52 29.83 16.77
CA LYS A 17 12.98 28.81 17.67
C LYS A 17 12.19 27.72 16.92
N GLY A 18 11.53 28.08 15.83
CA GLY A 18 10.92 27.13 14.88
C GLY A 18 11.93 26.11 14.36
N PHE A 19 13.08 26.59 13.87
CA PHE A 19 14.17 25.73 13.40
C PHE A 19 14.80 24.89 14.52
N GLY A 20 14.85 25.40 15.76
CA GLY A 20 15.43 24.71 16.91
C GLY A 20 14.76 23.40 17.31
N LYS A 21 13.58 23.07 16.75
CA LYS A 21 12.94 21.76 16.91
C LYS A 21 13.59 20.65 16.09
N TYR A 22 14.39 21.01 15.09
CA TYR A 22 14.93 20.07 14.11
C TYR A 22 16.45 20.06 14.14
N ILE A 23 17.04 18.91 13.81
CA ILE A 23 18.49 18.81 13.60
C ILE A 23 18.80 19.41 12.23
N VAL A 24 19.28 20.65 12.23
CA VAL A 24 19.72 21.35 11.02
C VAL A 24 21.14 20.92 10.70
N LYS A 25 21.34 20.31 9.52
CA LYS A 25 22.67 19.97 8.99
C LYS A 25 23.00 20.88 7.81
N PRO A 26 24.28 21.15 7.53
CA PRO A 26 24.67 21.78 6.27
C PRO A 26 24.18 20.97 5.06
N PRO A 27 23.99 21.61 3.90
CA PRO A 27 23.59 20.93 2.67
C PRO A 27 24.47 19.71 2.36
N TYR A 28 23.82 18.64 1.90
CA TYR A 28 24.39 17.40 1.39
C TYR A 28 25.18 16.57 2.42
N GLN A 29 25.05 16.85 3.71
CA GLN A 29 25.74 16.12 4.79
C GLN A 29 24.99 14.88 5.27
N LYS A 30 23.66 14.83 5.13
CA LYS A 30 22.85 13.67 5.54
C LYS A 30 22.72 12.65 4.41
N TRP A 31 22.23 13.12 3.26
CA TRP A 31 22.04 12.34 2.03
C TRP A 31 22.47 13.18 0.83
N TYR A 32 22.65 12.52 -0.32
CA TYR A 32 23.24 13.16 -1.50
C TYR A 32 22.42 14.34 -2.05
N LEU A 33 21.10 14.31 -1.84
CA LEU A 33 20.12 15.29 -2.33
C LEU A 33 19.52 16.17 -1.19
N ASP A 34 19.98 16.02 0.04
CA ASP A 34 19.45 16.72 1.20
C ASP A 34 20.08 18.11 1.33
N GLU A 35 19.46 19.16 0.79
CA GLU A 35 20.08 20.50 0.75
C GLU A 35 19.71 21.43 1.91
N GLY A 36 18.56 21.23 2.58
CA GLY A 36 18.02 22.18 3.56
C GLY A 36 16.62 21.82 4.05
N LEU A 37 16.22 22.37 5.19
CA LEU A 37 15.02 21.94 5.91
C LEU A 37 13.70 22.51 5.35
N ALA A 38 13.59 23.83 5.25
CA ALA A 38 12.31 24.51 4.99
C ALA A 38 12.27 25.17 3.60
N ASP A 39 11.21 24.90 2.86
CA ASP A 39 10.80 25.62 1.64
C ASP A 39 9.63 26.59 1.91
N TYR A 40 9.08 26.57 3.13
CA TYR A 40 7.93 27.37 3.52
C TYR A 40 8.06 27.86 4.97
N ILE A 41 7.71 29.12 5.21
CA ILE A 41 7.55 29.69 6.56
C ILE A 41 6.19 30.37 6.63
N VAL A 42 5.40 30.03 7.64
CA VAL A 42 4.18 30.77 7.98
C VAL A 42 4.26 31.28 9.41
N VAL A 43 4.04 32.57 9.58
CA VAL A 43 3.93 33.24 10.87
C VAL A 43 2.51 33.78 10.99
N LYS A 44 1.79 33.37 12.03
CA LYS A 44 0.43 33.85 12.31
C LYS A 44 0.40 34.53 13.67
N GLN A 45 -0.04 35.79 13.70
CA GLN A 45 -0.30 36.48 14.96
C GLN A 45 -1.66 36.05 15.54
N SER A 46 -1.66 35.73 16.84
CA SER A 46 -2.86 35.61 17.66
C SER A 46 -2.66 36.41 18.94
N ASN A 47 -3.28 37.58 19.00
CA ASN A 47 -3.13 38.54 20.11
C ASN A 47 -1.64 38.90 20.35
N ASN A 48 -1.12 38.66 21.56
CA ASN A 48 0.27 38.92 21.95
C ASN A 48 1.21 37.71 21.71
N ARG A 49 0.85 36.84 20.77
CA ARG A 49 1.63 35.65 20.41
C ARG A 49 1.75 35.55 18.91
N ILE A 50 2.86 34.98 18.47
CA ILE A 50 3.02 34.49 17.11
C ILE A 50 3.14 32.97 17.13
N GLU A 51 2.56 32.34 16.13
CA GLU A 51 2.70 30.93 15.82
C GLU A 51 3.52 30.80 14.53
N VAL A 52 4.65 30.10 14.60
CA VAL A 52 5.54 29.86 13.46
C VAL A 52 5.48 28.40 13.07
N ALA A 53 5.26 28.11 11.78
CA ALA A 53 5.45 26.78 11.21
C ALA A 53 6.36 26.84 9.98
N LEU A 54 7.13 25.76 9.78
CA LEU A 54 8.10 25.60 8.69
C LEU A 54 7.58 24.69 7.56
N ASP A 55 6.26 24.55 7.47
CA ASP A 55 5.55 23.74 6.48
C ASP A 55 4.21 24.43 6.17
N ARG A 56 3.74 24.31 4.92
CA ARG A 56 2.51 24.95 4.43
C ARG A 56 1.26 24.55 5.21
N ASP A 57 1.20 23.31 5.70
CA ASP A 57 0.04 22.77 6.44
C ASP A 57 0.06 23.18 7.93
N GLY A 58 1.09 23.90 8.40
CA GLY A 58 1.18 24.41 9.76
C GLY A 58 1.54 23.37 10.82
N PHE A 59 1.97 22.16 10.42
CA PHE A 59 2.38 21.12 11.37
C PHE A 59 3.65 21.49 12.13
N GLY A 60 3.73 21.04 13.39
CA GLY A 60 4.92 21.24 14.21
C GLY A 60 5.14 22.68 14.68
N SER A 61 4.11 23.54 14.63
CA SER A 61 4.22 24.96 14.93
C SER A 61 4.79 25.26 16.33
N VAL A 62 5.44 26.42 16.45
CA VAL A 62 6.03 26.93 17.69
C VAL A 62 5.40 28.26 18.04
N THR A 63 4.99 28.41 19.29
CA THR A 63 4.46 29.67 19.78
C THR A 63 5.54 30.46 20.52
N THR A 64 5.56 31.76 20.26
CA THR A 64 6.39 32.74 20.96
C THR A 64 5.51 33.90 21.39
N LYS A 65 5.66 34.33 22.65
CA LYS A 65 4.95 35.48 23.21
C LYS A 65 5.76 36.74 22.92
N ILE A 66 5.09 37.77 22.42
CA ILE A 66 5.68 39.07 22.06
C ILE A 66 4.78 40.13 22.70
N GLU A 67 5.24 40.78 23.76
CA GLU A 67 4.39 41.67 24.57
C GLU A 67 4.19 43.03 23.89
N GLY A 68 2.93 43.48 23.80
CA GLY A 68 2.58 44.78 23.24
C GLY A 68 2.42 44.80 21.72
N ILE A 69 2.73 43.70 21.02
CA ILE A 69 2.53 43.60 19.56
C ILE A 69 1.04 43.74 19.18
N GLU A 70 0.12 43.39 20.08
CA GLU A 70 -1.32 43.52 19.88
C GLU A 70 -1.83 44.97 19.86
N ARG A 71 -0.99 45.92 20.29
CA ARG A 71 -1.30 47.35 20.42
C ARG A 71 -0.70 48.20 19.30
N LEU A 72 0.15 47.61 18.46
CA LEU A 72 0.80 48.32 17.37
C LEU A 72 -0.21 48.66 16.27
N SER A 73 -0.01 49.82 15.66
CA SER A 73 -0.77 50.29 14.51
C SER A 73 -0.44 49.49 13.24
N GLY A 74 -1.26 49.63 12.21
CA GLY A 74 -1.02 48.98 10.91
C GLY A 74 0.30 49.41 10.27
N GLU A 75 0.63 50.71 10.32
CA GLU A 75 1.88 51.26 9.77
C GLU A 75 3.11 50.70 10.49
N GLU A 76 3.08 50.63 11.82
CA GLU A 76 4.17 50.03 12.60
C GLU A 76 4.36 48.54 12.26
N ILE A 77 3.26 47.79 12.11
CA ILE A 77 3.34 46.38 11.72
C ILE A 77 3.92 46.25 10.30
N GLU A 78 3.48 47.04 9.33
CA GLU A 78 4.04 47.00 7.96
C GLU A 78 5.54 47.30 7.91
N GLU A 79 6.02 48.26 8.70
CA GLU A 79 7.44 48.55 8.85
C GLU A 79 8.18 47.34 9.45
N ILE A 80 7.66 46.76 10.53
CA ILE A 80 8.22 45.55 11.17
C ILE A 80 8.30 44.39 10.18
N LEU A 81 7.22 44.11 9.42
CA LEU A 81 7.20 43.02 8.44
C LEU A 81 8.23 43.23 7.32
N SER A 82 8.53 44.48 6.98
CA SER A 82 9.57 44.81 6.00
C SER A 82 10.97 44.54 6.53
N ILE A 83 11.25 44.89 7.78
CA ILE A 83 12.52 44.56 8.45
C ILE A 83 12.68 43.04 8.58
N VAL A 84 11.62 42.33 8.97
CA VAL A 84 11.63 40.86 9.08
C VAL A 84 11.89 40.21 7.72
N GLN A 85 11.27 40.69 6.65
CA GLN A 85 11.53 40.21 5.29
C GLN A 85 13.00 40.40 4.90
N GLU A 86 13.57 41.58 5.14
CA GLU A 86 14.97 41.88 4.82
C GLU A 86 15.91 40.91 5.56
N LYS A 87 15.70 40.71 6.86
CA LYS A 87 16.51 39.80 7.68
C LYS A 87 16.37 38.33 7.26
N ILE A 88 15.16 37.88 6.91
CA ILE A 88 14.96 36.53 6.36
C ILE A 88 15.69 36.39 5.02
N THR A 89 15.65 37.43 4.18
CA THR A 89 16.33 37.44 2.88
C THR A 89 17.85 37.37 3.05
N GLU A 90 18.43 38.18 3.94
CA GLU A 90 19.85 38.10 4.30
C GLU A 90 20.21 36.68 4.77
N MET A 91 19.43 36.11 5.69
CA MET A 91 19.66 34.76 6.19
C MET A 91 19.57 33.69 5.10
N PHE A 92 18.66 33.85 4.13
CA PHE A 92 18.44 32.88 3.06
C PHE A 92 19.64 32.79 2.09
N PHE A 93 20.35 33.90 1.87
CA PHE A 93 21.53 33.97 1.01
C PHE A 93 22.86 33.78 1.74
N ASP A 94 22.87 33.70 3.08
CA ASP A 94 24.06 33.41 3.88
C ASP A 94 24.35 31.90 3.95
N GLU A 95 25.56 31.50 3.55
CA GLU A 95 26.03 30.11 3.57
C GLU A 95 25.92 29.45 4.96
N VAL A 96 26.10 30.23 6.04
CA VAL A 96 25.98 29.75 7.43
C VAL A 96 24.56 29.26 7.75
N HIS A 97 23.58 29.63 6.93
CA HIS A 97 22.17 29.29 7.11
C HIS A 97 21.60 28.39 6.02
N PHE A 98 22.39 27.95 5.04
CA PHE A 98 21.89 27.10 3.95
C PHE A 98 21.23 25.80 4.43
N GLY A 99 21.67 25.22 5.54
CA GLY A 99 21.00 24.04 6.12
C GLY A 99 19.56 24.29 6.57
N LYS A 100 19.17 25.54 6.86
CA LYS A 100 17.82 25.90 7.31
C LYS A 100 16.83 25.94 6.15
N PHE A 101 17.26 26.33 4.96
CA PHE A 101 16.38 26.63 3.84
C PHE A 101 16.69 25.73 2.63
N GLN A 102 15.65 25.27 1.95
CA GLN A 102 15.81 24.72 0.60
C GLN A 102 16.27 25.81 -0.38
N TYR A 103 16.54 25.48 -1.65
CA TYR A 103 16.98 26.45 -2.65
C TYR A 103 15.90 27.52 -2.94
N GLU A 104 14.65 27.24 -2.59
CA GLU A 104 13.55 28.19 -2.63
C GLU A 104 12.88 28.31 -1.25
N LEU A 105 12.25 29.47 -1.01
CA LEU A 105 11.53 29.75 0.23
C LEU A 105 10.32 30.64 -0.05
N THR A 106 9.13 30.16 0.30
CA THR A 106 7.93 31.01 0.42
C THR A 106 7.72 31.40 1.87
N THR A 107 7.59 32.69 2.18
CA THR A 107 7.31 33.17 3.52
C THR A 107 6.01 33.95 3.55
N VAL A 108 5.12 33.59 4.48
CA VAL A 108 3.84 34.26 4.72
C VAL A 108 3.80 34.76 6.16
N LEU A 109 3.74 36.08 6.31
CA LEU A 109 3.64 36.79 7.59
C LEU A 109 2.21 37.35 7.72
N ASN A 110 1.37 36.69 8.52
CA ASN A 110 -0.03 37.06 8.72
C ASN A 110 -0.23 37.67 10.11
N PHE A 111 -0.40 38.98 10.16
CA PHE A 111 -0.60 39.74 11.38
C PHE A 111 -1.97 40.41 11.39
N ARG A 112 -2.41 40.89 12.55
CA ARG A 112 -3.78 41.41 12.76
C ARG A 112 -4.14 42.56 11.81
N HIS A 113 -3.16 43.42 11.53
CA HIS A 113 -3.37 44.67 10.78
C HIS A 113 -2.71 44.67 9.40
N ALA A 114 -1.80 43.73 9.13
CA ALA A 114 -1.12 43.63 7.84
C ALA A 114 -0.70 42.17 7.55
N SER A 115 -0.56 41.85 6.27
CA SER A 115 -0.02 40.57 5.82
C SER A 115 1.06 40.81 4.77
N LYS A 116 2.13 40.02 4.80
CA LYS A 116 3.20 40.07 3.81
C LYS A 116 3.56 38.68 3.33
N GLU A 117 3.60 38.50 2.02
CA GLU A 117 4.03 37.26 1.37
C GLU A 117 5.17 37.58 0.40
N PHE A 118 6.22 36.78 0.44
CA PHE A 118 7.35 36.90 -0.48
C PHE A 118 7.97 35.54 -0.77
N TYR A 119 8.61 35.44 -1.93
CA TYR A 119 9.24 34.23 -2.45
C TYR A 119 10.69 34.52 -2.81
N LEU A 120 11.59 33.63 -2.41
CA LEU A 120 13.03 33.74 -2.63
C LEU A 120 13.53 32.48 -3.35
N VAL A 121 14.51 32.67 -4.24
CA VAL A 121 15.23 31.59 -4.93
C VAL A 121 16.71 31.86 -4.89
N ASN A 122 17.48 30.84 -4.50
CA ASN A 122 18.92 30.82 -4.61
C ASN A 122 19.31 30.05 -5.88
N GLU A 123 19.43 30.79 -7.00
CA GLU A 123 19.69 30.21 -8.32
C GLU A 123 20.98 29.36 -8.38
N PRO A 124 22.12 29.77 -7.80
CA PRO A 124 23.31 28.91 -7.74
C PRO A 124 23.04 27.55 -7.06
N ARG A 125 22.34 27.54 -5.92
CA ARG A 125 21.98 26.29 -5.22
C ARG A 125 21.00 25.46 -6.04
N LYS A 126 20.03 26.10 -6.71
CA LYS A 126 19.09 25.43 -7.60
C LYS A 126 19.81 24.67 -8.72
N VAL A 127 20.77 25.32 -9.38
CA VAL A 127 21.58 24.71 -10.44
C VAL A 127 22.38 23.53 -9.89
N GLU A 128 23.08 23.71 -8.76
CA GLU A 128 23.85 22.63 -8.13
C GLU A 128 22.96 21.43 -7.76
N LEU A 129 21.81 21.69 -7.13
CA LEU A 129 20.89 20.63 -6.73
C LEU A 129 20.34 19.89 -7.96
N LYS A 130 20.01 20.61 -9.03
CA LYS A 130 19.54 19.98 -10.27
C LYS A 130 20.62 19.08 -10.86
N GLU A 131 21.86 19.54 -10.97
CA GLU A 131 22.98 18.72 -11.48
C GLU A 131 23.22 17.48 -10.62
N ARG A 132 23.12 17.60 -9.29
CA ARG A 132 23.17 16.47 -8.37
C ARG A 132 22.01 15.50 -8.59
N PHE A 133 20.79 16.03 -8.74
CA PHE A 133 19.61 15.21 -8.97
C PHE A 133 19.70 14.43 -10.29
N ASP A 134 20.05 15.10 -11.38
CA ASP A 134 20.21 14.47 -12.70
C ASP A 134 21.28 13.36 -12.64
N ARG A 135 22.43 13.62 -11.98
CA ARG A 135 23.46 12.60 -11.75
C ARG A 135 22.95 11.44 -10.92
N TYR A 136 22.21 11.71 -9.85
CA TYR A 136 21.66 10.68 -8.99
C TYR A 136 20.64 9.80 -9.74
N VAL A 137 19.77 10.38 -10.56
CA VAL A 137 18.85 9.64 -11.45
C VAL A 137 19.64 8.75 -12.40
N GLN A 138 20.68 9.27 -13.06
CA GLN A 138 21.53 8.50 -13.97
C GLN A 138 22.16 7.29 -13.25
N GLU A 139 22.83 7.53 -12.12
CA GLU A 139 23.55 6.49 -11.37
C GLU A 139 22.64 5.41 -10.79
N THR A 140 21.40 5.78 -10.40
CA THR A 140 20.47 4.85 -9.74
C THR A 140 19.51 4.16 -10.69
N THR A 141 19.07 4.82 -11.77
CA THR A 141 17.99 4.34 -12.64
C THR A 141 18.44 3.88 -14.02
N ILE A 142 19.61 4.34 -14.49
CA ILE A 142 20.12 4.04 -15.83
C ILE A 142 21.36 3.15 -15.73
N ASP A 143 22.39 3.60 -15.00
CA ASP A 143 23.67 2.89 -14.93
C ASP A 143 23.66 1.76 -13.90
N GLY A 144 22.82 1.88 -12.86
CA GLY A 144 22.81 0.96 -11.71
C GLY A 144 24.11 0.97 -10.90
N SER A 145 24.92 2.03 -11.04
CA SER A 145 26.23 2.19 -10.40
C SER A 145 26.13 2.62 -8.93
N ARG A 146 25.00 3.23 -8.54
CA ARG A 146 24.71 3.62 -7.15
C ARG A 146 23.68 2.71 -6.50
N LYS A 147 24.00 2.22 -5.31
CA LYS A 147 23.04 1.52 -4.43
C LYS A 147 22.20 2.54 -3.65
N VAL A 148 20.91 2.22 -3.50
CA VAL A 148 19.99 3.03 -2.70
C VAL A 148 20.29 2.85 -1.21
N ILE A 149 20.37 3.97 -0.48
CA ILE A 149 20.57 4.00 0.98
C ILE A 149 19.21 4.18 1.68
N GLU A 150 19.08 3.63 2.90
CA GLU A 150 17.85 3.77 3.70
C GLU A 150 17.41 5.23 3.81
N ASN A 151 16.12 5.47 3.56
CA ASN A 151 15.44 6.78 3.63
C ASN A 151 15.92 7.85 2.62
N GLU A 152 16.98 7.62 1.84
CA GLU A 152 17.45 8.58 0.82
C GLU A 152 16.39 8.84 -0.25
N TRP A 153 15.52 7.85 -0.50
CA TRP A 153 14.41 7.97 -1.42
C TRP A 153 13.39 9.06 -1.06
N ILE A 154 13.33 9.47 0.21
CA ILE A 154 12.44 10.57 0.63
C ILE A 154 12.88 11.86 -0.04
N SER A 155 14.18 12.17 0.07
CA SER A 155 14.78 13.36 -0.56
C SER A 155 14.73 13.26 -2.08
N PHE A 156 14.99 12.08 -2.65
CA PHE A 156 14.83 11.84 -4.09
C PHE A 156 13.40 12.15 -4.57
N LEU A 157 12.37 11.61 -3.90
CA LEU A 157 10.98 11.85 -4.28
C LEU A 157 10.57 13.31 -4.07
N ASP A 158 11.08 13.98 -3.03
CA ASP A 158 10.87 15.42 -2.84
C ASP A 158 11.36 16.21 -4.04
N LYS A 159 12.54 15.89 -4.57
CA LYS A 159 13.11 16.59 -5.73
C LYS A 159 12.45 16.15 -7.04
N LEU A 160 12.06 14.88 -7.17
CA LEU A 160 11.39 14.37 -8.36
C LEU A 160 10.04 15.06 -8.62
N PHE A 161 9.29 15.36 -7.56
CA PHE A 161 7.99 16.05 -7.66
C PHE A 161 8.11 17.59 -7.66
N ASP A 162 9.32 18.12 -7.50
CA ASP A 162 9.60 19.54 -7.65
C ASP A 162 9.85 19.86 -9.14
N THR A 163 8.80 20.28 -9.82
CA THR A 163 8.86 20.67 -11.25
C THR A 163 9.56 22.01 -11.45
N ASN A 164 9.68 22.86 -10.42
CA ASN A 164 10.45 24.11 -10.51
C ASN A 164 11.95 23.83 -10.58
N LEU A 165 12.41 22.79 -9.87
CA LEU A 165 13.80 22.29 -9.88
C LEU A 165 14.10 21.49 -11.14
N THR A 166 13.31 20.45 -11.40
CA THR A 166 13.63 19.43 -12.41
C THR A 166 13.24 19.84 -13.82
N GLN A 167 12.20 20.66 -13.96
CA GLN A 167 11.51 20.93 -15.22
C GLN A 167 10.97 19.67 -15.92
N TYR A 168 10.80 18.58 -15.18
CA TYR A 168 10.25 17.34 -15.71
C TYR A 168 8.76 17.50 -16.03
N THR A 169 8.34 16.89 -17.14
CA THR A 169 6.92 16.66 -17.38
C THR A 169 6.40 15.58 -16.44
N GLU A 170 5.10 15.55 -16.22
CA GLU A 170 4.45 14.52 -15.41
C GLU A 170 4.73 13.09 -15.94
N SER A 171 4.88 12.89 -17.25
CA SER A 171 5.36 11.61 -17.81
C SER A 171 6.77 11.24 -17.36
N GLN A 172 7.70 12.20 -17.33
CA GLN A 172 9.08 11.97 -16.90
C GLN A 172 9.14 11.65 -15.41
N ILE A 173 8.30 12.31 -14.59
CA ILE A 173 8.15 11.99 -13.17
C ILE A 173 7.75 10.52 -12.99
N ILE A 174 6.73 10.05 -13.73
CA ILE A 174 6.28 8.66 -13.68
C ILE A 174 7.40 7.71 -14.07
N GLU A 175 8.08 7.98 -15.19
CA GLU A 175 9.13 7.11 -15.71
C GLU A 175 10.29 6.97 -14.71
N VAL A 176 10.75 8.09 -14.15
CA VAL A 176 11.87 8.10 -13.19
C VAL A 176 11.47 7.43 -11.87
N ALA A 177 10.24 7.65 -11.38
CA ALA A 177 9.73 6.98 -10.18
C ALA A 177 9.65 5.45 -10.36
N GLU A 178 9.18 4.99 -11.52
CA GLU A 178 9.07 3.56 -11.84
C GLU A 178 10.45 2.90 -12.00
N LYS A 179 11.38 3.55 -12.70
CA LYS A 179 12.76 3.02 -12.84
C LYS A 179 13.47 2.96 -11.50
N TYR A 180 13.33 3.99 -10.66
CA TYR A 180 13.92 3.98 -9.32
C TYR A 180 13.32 2.87 -8.45
N MET A 181 12.02 2.63 -8.54
CA MET A 181 11.37 1.49 -7.88
C MET A 181 11.98 0.16 -8.30
N LYS A 182 12.17 -0.05 -9.61
CA LYS A 182 12.79 -1.26 -10.17
C LYS A 182 14.22 -1.46 -9.64
N SER A 183 14.99 -0.38 -9.46
CA SER A 183 16.33 -0.47 -8.87
C SER A 183 16.29 -0.98 -7.42
N ILE A 184 15.30 -0.56 -6.62
CA ILE A 184 15.10 -1.10 -5.27
C ILE A 184 14.63 -2.56 -5.31
N GLU A 185 13.74 -2.91 -6.25
CA GLU A 185 13.27 -4.29 -6.46
C GLU A 185 14.43 -5.24 -6.78
N ALA A 186 15.36 -4.81 -7.66
CA ALA A 186 16.55 -5.58 -8.03
C ALA A 186 17.50 -5.84 -6.85
N MET A 187 17.45 -5.01 -5.80
CA MET A 187 18.22 -5.23 -4.57
C MET A 187 17.63 -6.33 -3.67
N GLY A 188 16.40 -6.79 -3.93
CA GLY A 188 15.72 -7.80 -3.12
C GLY A 188 15.29 -7.32 -1.73
N ASN A 189 15.44 -6.03 -1.42
CA ASN A 189 15.11 -5.49 -0.10
C ASN A 189 13.61 -5.12 -0.02
N LYS A 190 12.80 -6.08 0.43
CA LYS A 190 11.34 -5.92 0.57
C LYS A 190 10.95 -4.76 1.50
N LYS A 191 11.72 -4.49 2.57
CA LYS A 191 11.46 -3.37 3.49
C LYS A 191 11.61 -2.03 2.76
N TYR A 192 12.73 -1.83 2.07
CA TYR A 192 12.98 -0.59 1.34
C TYR A 192 11.94 -0.36 0.25
N LEU A 193 11.55 -1.42 -0.46
CA LEU A 193 10.53 -1.34 -1.50
C LEU A 193 9.17 -0.90 -0.92
N LYS A 194 8.76 -1.46 0.22
CA LYS A 194 7.53 -1.07 0.92
C LYS A 194 7.57 0.39 1.37
N GLU A 195 8.68 0.83 1.96
CA GLU A 195 8.85 2.20 2.45
C GLU A 195 8.94 3.21 1.28
N TYR A 196 9.60 2.86 0.19
CA TYR A 196 9.62 3.66 -1.03
C TYR A 196 8.21 3.86 -1.60
N ARG A 197 7.45 2.77 -1.79
CA ARG A 197 6.07 2.82 -2.29
C ARG A 197 5.19 3.70 -1.39
N SER A 198 5.40 3.63 -0.08
CA SER A 198 4.78 4.54 0.90
C SER A 198 5.08 6.01 0.62
N SER A 199 6.37 6.34 0.52
CA SER A 199 6.82 7.70 0.25
C SER A 199 6.31 8.21 -1.11
N LEU A 200 6.30 7.35 -2.14
CA LEU A 200 5.81 7.68 -3.48
C LEU A 200 4.32 8.05 -3.46
N ILE A 201 3.47 7.21 -2.85
CA ILE A 201 2.04 7.50 -2.69
C ILE A 201 1.85 8.82 -1.94
N HIS A 202 2.63 9.03 -0.88
CA HIS A 202 2.52 10.24 -0.07
C HIS A 202 2.90 11.50 -0.87
N ARG A 203 4.01 11.50 -1.62
CA ARG A 203 4.45 12.65 -2.44
C ARG A 203 3.52 12.90 -3.63
N ALA A 204 3.10 11.84 -4.33
CA ALA A 204 2.07 11.96 -5.38
C ALA A 204 0.76 12.54 -4.81
N GLY A 205 0.37 12.14 -3.60
CA GLY A 205 -0.79 12.69 -2.89
C GLY A 205 -0.64 14.17 -2.52
N LYS A 206 0.58 14.62 -2.15
CA LYS A 206 0.87 16.05 -1.95
C LYS A 206 0.75 16.83 -3.26
N TRP A 207 1.36 16.33 -4.33
CA TRP A 207 1.25 16.92 -5.67
C TRP A 207 -0.20 17.03 -6.14
N LYS A 208 -1.01 15.96 -6.00
CA LYS A 208 -2.45 16.00 -6.28
C LYS A 208 -3.12 17.18 -5.58
N LYS A 209 -2.93 17.29 -4.27
CA LYS A 209 -3.63 18.28 -3.44
C LYS A 209 -3.18 19.71 -3.73
N ALA A 210 -1.89 19.92 -3.95
CA ALA A 210 -1.30 21.24 -4.11
C ALA A 210 -1.37 21.76 -5.55
N VAL A 211 -1.32 20.87 -6.55
CA VAL A 211 -1.21 21.23 -7.97
C VAL A 211 -2.47 20.81 -8.73
N PHE A 212 -2.79 19.51 -8.77
CA PHE A 212 -3.83 19.01 -9.66
C PHE A 212 -5.25 19.44 -9.26
N MET A 213 -5.65 19.21 -8.02
CA MET A 213 -7.02 19.49 -7.57
C MET A 213 -7.39 20.98 -7.69
N PRO A 214 -6.54 21.94 -7.28
CA PRO A 214 -6.86 23.36 -7.40
C PRO A 214 -7.01 23.86 -8.85
N LEU A 215 -6.44 23.18 -9.84
CA LEU A 215 -6.61 23.54 -11.25
C LEU A 215 -8.05 23.32 -11.71
N TYR A 216 -8.62 22.15 -11.40
CA TYR A 216 -9.90 21.70 -11.98
C TYR A 216 -11.09 21.72 -11.02
N TYR A 217 -10.85 21.74 -9.70
CA TYR A 217 -11.89 21.59 -8.70
C TYR A 217 -11.97 22.78 -7.73
N GLN A 218 -13.18 23.09 -7.30
CA GLN A 218 -13.44 23.87 -6.10
C GLN A 218 -13.56 22.92 -4.92
N VAL A 219 -12.96 23.28 -3.78
CA VAL A 219 -13.02 22.50 -2.55
C VAL A 219 -14.05 23.13 -1.61
N LYS A 220 -15.11 22.39 -1.26
CA LYS A 220 -16.06 22.77 -0.21
C LYS A 220 -15.89 21.87 1.02
N GLY A 221 -16.18 22.42 2.21
CA GLY A 221 -16.12 21.71 3.49
C GLY A 221 -15.00 22.17 4.43
N ASN A 222 -14.96 21.63 5.66
CA ASN A 222 -13.90 21.96 6.63
C ASN A 222 -12.56 21.35 6.20
N GLU A 223 -11.45 21.99 6.59
CA GLU A 223 -10.10 21.65 6.13
C GLU A 223 -9.64 20.21 6.42
N LYS A 224 -10.24 19.53 7.41
CA LYS A 224 -9.64 18.32 7.99
C LYS A 224 -10.28 16.99 7.59
N TRP A 225 -11.61 16.90 7.37
CA TRP A 225 -12.23 15.56 7.26
C TRP A 225 -13.29 15.36 6.17
N ASN A 226 -13.91 16.41 5.62
CA ASN A 226 -14.97 16.29 4.60
C ASN A 226 -14.74 17.28 3.45
N LYS A 227 -13.73 17.03 2.62
CA LYS A 227 -13.49 17.81 1.39
C LYS A 227 -14.37 17.28 0.28
N GLU A 228 -15.30 18.10 -0.18
CA GLU A 228 -16.07 17.87 -1.39
C GLU A 228 -15.36 18.56 -2.55
N TYR A 229 -15.02 17.79 -3.59
CA TYR A 229 -14.44 18.31 -4.82
C TYR A 229 -15.54 18.45 -5.88
N ILE A 230 -15.79 19.69 -6.28
CA ILE A 230 -16.79 20.06 -7.29
C ILE A 230 -16.04 20.55 -8.51
N LEU A 231 -16.28 19.93 -9.67
CA LEU A 231 -15.65 20.35 -10.93
C LEU A 231 -16.02 21.81 -11.21
N LYS A 232 -15.02 22.62 -11.54
CA LYS A 232 -15.23 24.02 -11.95
C LYS A 232 -16.03 24.06 -13.26
N ALA A 233 -17.06 24.90 -13.31
CA ALA A 233 -18.04 24.93 -14.40
C ALA A 233 -17.42 25.25 -15.78
N GLU A 234 -16.28 25.94 -15.79
CA GLU A 234 -15.53 26.35 -16.98
C GLU A 234 -14.60 25.27 -17.57
N ILE A 235 -14.44 24.14 -16.87
CA ILE A 235 -13.55 23.05 -17.28
C ILE A 235 -14.30 22.09 -18.20
N ALA A 236 -13.97 22.18 -19.48
CA ALA A 236 -14.31 21.16 -20.46
C ALA A 236 -13.14 20.15 -20.58
N PRO A 237 -13.40 18.87 -20.90
CA PRO A 237 -12.36 17.85 -21.02
C PRO A 237 -11.19 18.25 -21.94
N GLU A 238 -11.45 19.00 -23.01
CA GLU A 238 -10.43 19.43 -23.98
C GLU A 238 -9.46 20.48 -23.41
N LYS A 239 -9.81 21.10 -22.28
CA LYS A 239 -8.96 22.08 -21.57
C LYS A 239 -8.14 21.45 -20.45
N VAL A 240 -8.27 20.15 -20.22
CA VAL A 240 -7.50 19.44 -19.21
C VAL A 240 -6.09 19.19 -19.74
N ASP A 241 -5.08 19.49 -18.92
CA ASP A 241 -3.69 19.25 -19.27
C ASP A 241 -3.44 17.74 -19.27
N ALA A 242 -3.07 17.20 -20.43
CA ALA A 242 -2.93 15.77 -20.65
C ALA A 242 -1.79 15.14 -19.82
N GLU A 243 -0.69 15.86 -19.60
CA GLU A 243 0.44 15.36 -18.80
C GLU A 243 0.03 15.31 -17.32
N LYS A 244 -0.64 16.35 -16.82
CA LYS A 244 -1.18 16.38 -15.45
C LYS A 244 -2.21 15.28 -15.22
N LEU A 245 -3.13 15.09 -16.17
CA LEU A 245 -4.13 14.03 -16.09
C LEU A 245 -3.49 12.65 -16.06
N LYS A 246 -2.38 12.45 -16.79
CA LYS A 246 -1.63 11.20 -16.80
C LYS A 246 -1.03 10.87 -15.43
N LEU A 247 -0.37 11.81 -14.75
CA LEU A 247 0.13 11.59 -13.39
C LEU A 247 -1.00 11.43 -12.37
N PHE A 248 -2.11 12.16 -12.53
CA PHE A 248 -3.30 11.98 -11.69
C PHE A 248 -3.93 10.57 -11.82
N VAL A 249 -3.89 9.97 -13.01
CA VAL A 249 -4.33 8.59 -13.21
C VAL A 249 -3.28 7.59 -12.69
N GLN A 250 -1.99 7.86 -12.93
CA GLN A 250 -0.91 6.98 -12.48
C GLN A 250 -0.81 6.88 -10.95
N GLN A 251 -0.96 7.98 -10.22
CA GLN A 251 -0.97 7.95 -8.76
C GLN A 251 -2.12 7.09 -8.20
N ALA A 252 -3.27 7.05 -8.88
CA ALA A 252 -4.40 6.23 -8.45
C ALA A 252 -4.04 4.75 -8.64
N LEU A 253 -3.36 4.41 -9.74
CA LEU A 253 -2.82 3.07 -9.95
C LEU A 253 -1.79 2.69 -8.88
N TRP A 254 -0.81 3.56 -8.57
CA TRP A 254 0.16 3.31 -7.49
C TRP A 254 -0.54 3.07 -6.15
N LYS A 255 -1.55 3.89 -5.85
CA LYS A 255 -2.32 3.80 -4.60
C LYS A 255 -3.14 2.51 -4.50
N ILE A 256 -3.65 2.00 -5.62
CA ILE A 256 -4.34 0.70 -5.66
C ILE A 256 -3.32 -0.44 -5.50
N LYS A 257 -2.27 -0.45 -6.32
CA LYS A 257 -1.25 -1.52 -6.34
C LYS A 257 -0.50 -1.62 -5.02
N TYR A 258 -0.22 -0.50 -4.37
CA TYR A 258 0.59 -0.43 -3.15
C TYR A 258 -0.20 0.10 -1.95
N LYS A 259 -1.51 -0.22 -1.91
CA LYS A 259 -2.42 0.16 -0.82
C LYS A 259 -1.77 -0.09 0.55
N GLN A 260 -1.98 0.84 1.48
CA GLN A 260 -1.50 0.74 2.86
C GLN A 260 -2.64 0.65 3.86
N TYR A 261 -3.76 1.26 3.49
CA TYR A 261 -4.95 1.34 4.29
C TYR A 261 -6.15 0.80 3.52
N SER A 262 -7.14 0.28 4.24
CA SER A 262 -8.37 -0.28 3.67
C SER A 262 -9.15 0.71 2.78
N TRP A 263 -9.02 2.02 3.04
CA TRP A 263 -9.66 3.08 2.26
C TRP A 263 -8.87 3.55 1.03
N ASP A 264 -7.63 3.10 0.83
CA ASP A 264 -6.80 3.60 -0.26
C ASP A 264 -7.36 3.29 -1.64
N VAL A 265 -7.81 2.04 -1.82
CA VAL A 265 -8.45 1.58 -3.06
C VAL A 265 -9.72 2.39 -3.33
N LYS A 266 -10.54 2.63 -2.30
CA LYS A 266 -11.77 3.44 -2.43
C LYS A 266 -11.46 4.83 -2.98
N PHE A 267 -10.54 5.57 -2.36
CA PHE A 267 -10.21 6.92 -2.79
C PHE A 267 -9.54 6.95 -4.18
N ALA A 268 -8.74 5.94 -4.51
CA ALA A 268 -8.15 5.84 -5.84
C ALA A 268 -9.19 5.51 -6.92
N CYS A 269 -10.20 4.68 -6.61
CA CYS A 269 -11.35 4.47 -7.50
C CYS A 269 -12.11 5.78 -7.74
N GLU A 270 -12.37 6.57 -6.70
CA GLU A 270 -13.00 7.90 -6.84
C GLU A 270 -12.16 8.81 -7.75
N ASP A 271 -10.83 8.82 -7.60
CA ASP A 271 -9.94 9.56 -8.49
C ASP A 271 -10.03 9.05 -9.95
N LEU A 272 -10.05 7.74 -10.19
CA LEU A 272 -10.21 7.16 -11.53
C LEU A 272 -11.58 7.47 -12.14
N GLU A 273 -12.66 7.41 -11.36
CA GLU A 273 -14.01 7.73 -11.81
C GLU A 273 -14.12 9.20 -12.21
N ARG A 274 -13.51 10.11 -11.44
CA ARG A 274 -13.41 11.53 -11.80
C ARG A 274 -12.61 11.72 -13.08
N ALA A 275 -11.43 11.10 -13.17
CA ALA A 275 -10.61 11.18 -14.37
C ALA A 275 -11.39 10.68 -15.61
N ALA A 276 -12.14 9.59 -15.49
CA ALA A 276 -12.90 8.98 -16.57
C ALA A 276 -14.15 9.78 -16.96
N ASN A 277 -14.98 10.14 -15.99
CA ASN A 277 -16.32 10.67 -16.21
C ASN A 277 -16.35 12.19 -16.29
N GLU A 278 -15.50 12.88 -15.52
CA GLU A 278 -15.47 14.34 -15.43
C GLU A 278 -14.39 14.95 -16.34
N LEU A 279 -13.21 14.32 -16.41
CA LEU A 279 -12.03 14.86 -17.10
C LEU A 279 -11.73 14.18 -18.45
N GLY A 280 -12.51 13.18 -18.86
CA GLY A 280 -12.41 12.55 -20.17
C GLY A 280 -11.20 11.62 -20.37
N SER A 281 -10.57 11.11 -19.31
CA SER A 281 -9.43 10.20 -19.41
C SER A 281 -9.81 8.81 -19.93
N GLU A 282 -9.39 8.49 -21.16
CA GLU A 282 -9.55 7.15 -21.73
C GLU A 282 -8.73 6.09 -20.97
N LYS A 283 -7.55 6.46 -20.43
CA LYS A 283 -6.74 5.54 -19.63
C LYS A 283 -7.45 5.15 -18.32
N ALA A 284 -8.10 6.10 -17.67
CA ALA A 284 -8.90 5.81 -16.47
C ALA A 284 -10.12 4.94 -16.78
N LYS A 285 -10.84 5.22 -17.89
CA LYS A 285 -11.93 4.36 -18.38
C LYS A 285 -11.44 2.93 -18.64
N GLN A 286 -10.26 2.79 -19.25
CA GLN A 286 -9.62 1.49 -19.46
C GLN A 286 -9.35 0.79 -18.14
N TYR A 287 -8.71 1.45 -17.16
CA TYR A 287 -8.43 0.86 -15.84
C TYR A 287 -9.69 0.39 -15.13
N LEU A 288 -10.76 1.19 -15.15
CA LEU A 288 -12.04 0.83 -14.53
C LEU A 288 -12.72 -0.37 -15.22
N LYS A 289 -12.60 -0.50 -16.55
CA LYS A 289 -13.34 -1.49 -17.33
C LYS A 289 -12.56 -2.78 -17.62
N LYS A 290 -11.30 -2.65 -18.04
CA LYS A 290 -10.46 -3.73 -18.59
C LYS A 290 -9.14 -3.90 -17.86
N GLY A 291 -8.87 -3.10 -16.83
CA GLY A 291 -7.58 -3.11 -16.15
C GLY A 291 -6.49 -2.36 -16.92
N THR A 292 -5.22 -2.68 -16.69
CA THR A 292 -4.07 -1.90 -17.16
C THR A 292 -3.87 -1.94 -18.68
N GLY A 293 -4.31 -3.05 -19.30
CA GLY A 293 -4.01 -3.42 -20.68
C GLY A 293 -2.69 -4.16 -20.88
N GLU A 294 -1.99 -4.55 -19.80
CA GLU A 294 -0.79 -5.40 -19.88
C GLU A 294 -1.14 -6.82 -20.33
N LEU A 295 -2.29 -7.34 -19.92
CA LEU A 295 -2.82 -8.63 -20.34
C LEU A 295 -3.68 -8.46 -21.61
N PRO A 296 -3.61 -9.41 -22.56
CA PRO A 296 -4.36 -9.32 -23.80
C PRO A 296 -5.87 -9.52 -23.55
N ASP A 297 -6.69 -8.86 -24.36
CA ASP A 297 -8.16 -8.80 -24.20
C ASP A 297 -8.82 -10.20 -24.16
N ASP A 298 -8.30 -11.16 -24.94
CA ASP A 298 -8.78 -12.54 -25.01
C ASP A 298 -8.45 -13.39 -23.77
N LEU A 299 -7.44 -12.98 -23.00
CA LEU A 299 -7.08 -13.61 -21.72
C LEU A 299 -7.95 -13.09 -20.58
N ILE A 300 -8.41 -11.83 -20.65
CA ILE A 300 -9.18 -11.18 -19.59
C ILE A 300 -10.70 -11.17 -19.84
N HIS A 301 -11.16 -11.59 -21.02
CA HIS A 301 -12.58 -11.65 -21.35
C HIS A 301 -12.94 -12.97 -22.05
N TYR A 302 -13.96 -13.66 -21.53
CA TYR A 302 -14.53 -14.85 -22.15
C TYR A 302 -16.06 -14.84 -22.05
N LYS A 303 -16.75 -15.21 -23.13
CA LYS A 303 -18.22 -15.28 -23.13
C LYS A 303 -18.76 -16.31 -24.10
N ASP A 304 -19.63 -17.17 -23.60
CA ASP A 304 -20.43 -18.10 -24.40
C ASP A 304 -21.86 -18.25 -23.84
N SER A 305 -22.57 -19.32 -24.20
CA SER A 305 -23.92 -19.60 -23.71
C SER A 305 -23.97 -20.06 -22.24
N GLY A 306 -22.87 -20.56 -21.68
CA GLY A 306 -22.77 -21.12 -20.32
C GLY A 306 -22.07 -20.20 -19.31
N LEU A 307 -21.17 -19.33 -19.78
CA LEU A 307 -20.28 -18.49 -18.96
C LEU A 307 -20.14 -17.08 -19.55
N GLU A 308 -19.91 -16.12 -18.66
CA GLU A 308 -19.31 -14.81 -18.96
C GLU A 308 -18.28 -14.55 -17.86
N ALA A 309 -17.03 -14.36 -18.25
CA ALA A 309 -15.89 -14.17 -17.36
C ALA A 309 -15.11 -12.94 -17.77
N ASP A 310 -14.77 -12.10 -16.78
CA ASP A 310 -14.01 -10.88 -16.96
C ASP A 310 -12.93 -10.79 -15.86
N ALA A 311 -11.75 -10.31 -16.20
CA ALA A 311 -10.68 -10.05 -15.25
C ALA A 311 -10.25 -8.58 -15.31
N ASN A 312 -9.88 -8.04 -14.14
CA ASN A 312 -9.32 -6.71 -14.03
C ASN A 312 -8.14 -6.74 -13.05
N ASP A 313 -6.94 -6.54 -13.59
CA ASP A 313 -5.66 -6.62 -12.88
C ASP A 313 -5.37 -5.37 -12.03
N VAL A 314 -6.00 -4.22 -12.32
CA VAL A 314 -5.95 -3.05 -11.44
C VAL A 314 -6.57 -3.39 -10.09
N PHE A 315 -7.70 -4.09 -10.07
CA PHE A 315 -8.42 -4.44 -8.83
C PHE A 315 -8.19 -5.88 -8.36
N ALA A 316 -7.30 -6.62 -9.04
CA ALA A 316 -7.10 -8.06 -8.87
C ALA A 316 -8.43 -8.81 -8.69
N THR A 317 -9.37 -8.58 -9.60
CA THR A 317 -10.74 -9.10 -9.51
C THR A 317 -11.06 -9.96 -10.73
N ILE A 318 -11.59 -11.16 -10.47
CA ILE A 318 -12.12 -12.09 -11.46
C ILE A 318 -13.64 -12.10 -11.30
N SER A 319 -14.39 -11.69 -12.31
CA SER A 319 -15.84 -11.72 -12.30
C SER A 319 -16.33 -12.92 -13.11
N LEU A 320 -17.10 -13.80 -12.48
CA LEU A 320 -17.63 -15.01 -13.10
C LEU A 320 -19.14 -14.99 -13.03
N LYS A 321 -19.79 -15.01 -14.19
CA LYS A 321 -21.23 -15.14 -14.33
C LYS A 321 -21.57 -16.48 -14.96
N ILE A 322 -21.91 -17.44 -14.10
CA ILE A 322 -22.36 -18.77 -14.50
C ILE A 322 -23.81 -18.66 -14.97
N LYS A 323 -24.05 -18.91 -16.27
CA LYS A 323 -25.39 -18.84 -16.87
C LYS A 323 -26.10 -20.19 -16.82
N GLN A 324 -25.32 -21.27 -16.87
CA GLN A 324 -25.79 -22.65 -16.80
C GLN A 324 -25.00 -23.39 -15.72
N GLU A 325 -25.70 -23.98 -14.76
CA GLU A 325 -25.09 -24.67 -13.61
C GLU A 325 -24.67 -26.10 -14.01
N THR A 326 -23.64 -26.22 -14.86
CA THR A 326 -23.15 -27.49 -15.42
C THR A 326 -21.65 -27.65 -15.21
N ALA A 327 -21.17 -28.90 -15.17
CA ALA A 327 -19.74 -29.19 -15.08
C ALA A 327 -18.93 -28.48 -16.18
N GLU A 328 -19.47 -28.39 -17.40
CA GLU A 328 -18.81 -27.71 -18.51
C GLU A 328 -18.60 -26.21 -18.24
N ALA A 329 -19.61 -25.50 -17.73
CA ALA A 329 -19.50 -24.06 -17.46
C ALA A 329 -18.49 -23.76 -16.34
N TYR A 330 -18.51 -24.56 -15.26
CA TYR A 330 -17.50 -24.47 -14.19
C TYR A 330 -16.10 -24.86 -14.68
N GLY A 331 -16.00 -25.86 -15.56
CA GLY A 331 -14.75 -26.26 -16.20
C GLY A 331 -14.13 -25.13 -17.02
N LYS A 332 -14.94 -24.45 -17.85
CA LYS A 332 -14.52 -23.26 -18.61
C LYS A 332 -14.09 -22.10 -17.71
N ALA A 333 -14.77 -21.90 -16.57
CA ALA A 333 -14.39 -20.89 -15.60
C ALA A 333 -13.04 -21.21 -14.94
N LEU A 334 -12.77 -22.48 -14.62
CA LEU A 334 -11.46 -22.91 -14.13
C LEU A 334 -10.38 -22.73 -15.20
N ASP A 335 -10.64 -23.08 -16.46
CA ASP A 335 -9.70 -22.86 -17.56
C ASP A 335 -9.34 -21.39 -17.73
N PHE A 336 -10.34 -20.50 -17.63
CA PHE A 336 -10.14 -19.06 -17.65
C PHE A 336 -9.21 -18.60 -16.52
N ILE A 337 -9.47 -19.00 -15.27
CA ILE A 337 -8.63 -18.62 -14.11
C ILE A 337 -7.20 -19.17 -14.26
N ILE A 338 -7.05 -20.43 -14.68
CA ILE A 338 -5.75 -21.07 -14.88
C ILE A 338 -4.94 -20.33 -15.94
N ALA A 339 -5.55 -20.04 -17.09
CA ALA A 339 -4.90 -19.30 -18.17
C ALA A 339 -4.48 -17.91 -17.69
N LEU A 340 -5.38 -17.21 -16.99
CA LEU A 340 -5.16 -15.88 -16.45
C LEU A 340 -3.97 -15.83 -15.49
N LEU A 341 -3.88 -16.77 -14.53
CA LEU A 341 -2.76 -16.86 -13.59
C LEU A 341 -1.44 -17.23 -14.28
N LYS A 342 -1.46 -18.18 -15.23
CA LYS A 342 -0.28 -18.50 -16.06
C LYS A 342 0.18 -17.32 -16.91
N GLY A 343 -0.73 -16.43 -17.28
CA GLY A 343 -0.46 -15.20 -18.03
C GLY A 343 0.09 -14.04 -17.20
N GLY A 344 0.31 -14.21 -15.89
CA GLY A 344 0.92 -13.19 -15.02
C GLY A 344 -0.08 -12.31 -14.27
N PHE A 345 -1.35 -12.68 -14.20
CA PHE A 345 -2.31 -12.02 -13.30
C PHE A 345 -1.88 -12.18 -11.83
N ALA A 346 -2.27 -11.22 -11.00
CA ALA A 346 -1.93 -11.23 -9.58
C ALA A 346 -2.44 -12.49 -8.88
N HIS A 347 -1.59 -13.11 -8.06
CA HIS A 347 -1.97 -14.28 -7.26
C HIS A 347 -2.87 -13.89 -6.08
N SER A 348 -2.71 -12.72 -5.48
CA SER A 348 -3.73 -12.19 -4.56
C SER A 348 -4.92 -11.59 -5.33
N TYR A 349 -6.08 -12.25 -5.30
CA TYR A 349 -7.28 -11.80 -6.03
C TYR A 349 -8.59 -12.17 -5.33
N GLN A 350 -9.71 -11.64 -5.84
CA GLN A 350 -11.06 -12.07 -5.45
C GLN A 350 -11.87 -12.57 -6.65
N ILE A 351 -12.82 -13.48 -6.39
CA ILE A 351 -13.82 -13.89 -7.37
C ILE A 351 -15.17 -13.24 -7.04
N LYS A 352 -15.69 -12.40 -7.93
CA LYS A 352 -17.07 -11.93 -7.92
C LYS A 352 -17.96 -12.92 -8.65
N LEU A 353 -18.70 -13.73 -7.91
CA LEU A 353 -19.55 -14.77 -8.46
C LEU A 353 -21.00 -14.31 -8.64
N SER A 354 -21.50 -14.36 -9.87
CA SER A 354 -22.92 -14.31 -10.21
C SER A 354 -23.37 -15.70 -10.67
N SER A 355 -24.22 -16.35 -9.89
CA SER A 355 -24.70 -17.72 -10.14
C SER A 355 -26.10 -17.87 -9.57
N LYS A 356 -26.93 -18.70 -10.21
CA LYS A 356 -28.29 -19.04 -9.77
C LYS A 356 -28.32 -20.26 -8.86
N ALA A 357 -27.21 -20.99 -8.73
CA ALA A 357 -27.10 -22.11 -7.81
C ALA A 357 -27.37 -21.68 -6.36
N PRO A 358 -27.95 -22.58 -5.53
CA PRO A 358 -28.04 -22.38 -4.09
C PRO A 358 -26.68 -22.03 -3.48
N LYS A 359 -26.67 -21.24 -2.41
CA LYS A 359 -25.41 -20.90 -1.73
C LYS A 359 -24.83 -22.14 -1.06
N LEU A 360 -23.79 -22.69 -1.66
CA LEU A 360 -23.01 -23.81 -1.13
C LEU A 360 -21.65 -23.34 -0.61
N PHE A 361 -21.20 -23.94 0.48
CA PHE A 361 -19.89 -23.73 1.11
C PHE A 361 -19.36 -25.09 1.58
N LEU A 362 -18.05 -25.21 1.75
CA LEU A 362 -17.44 -26.38 2.39
C LEU A 362 -17.93 -26.51 3.84
N ASP A 363 -18.17 -27.74 4.30
CA ASP A 363 -18.54 -28.02 5.68
C ASP A 363 -17.29 -28.00 6.60
N ILE A 364 -16.64 -26.85 6.65
CA ILE A 364 -15.47 -26.58 7.48
C ILE A 364 -15.79 -25.34 8.33
N LYS A 365 -15.84 -25.53 9.65
CA LYS A 365 -16.13 -24.45 10.60
C LYS A 365 -15.04 -23.38 10.55
N GLY A 366 -15.38 -22.13 10.82
CA GLY A 366 -14.41 -21.02 10.90
C GLY A 366 -14.00 -20.39 9.56
N LEU A 367 -14.32 -20.99 8.41
CA LEU A 367 -14.07 -20.36 7.11
C LEU A 367 -14.99 -19.15 6.88
N ALA A 368 -14.43 -18.07 6.31
CA ALA A 368 -15.23 -16.96 5.82
C ALA A 368 -16.14 -17.40 4.66
N LYS A 369 -17.37 -16.86 4.64
CA LYS A 369 -18.35 -17.11 3.59
C LYS A 369 -18.23 -16.05 2.50
N SER A 370 -17.35 -16.29 1.53
CA SER A 370 -17.05 -15.36 0.44
C SER A 370 -17.60 -15.85 -0.91
N SER A 371 -17.53 -15.00 -1.94
CA SER A 371 -17.95 -15.39 -3.30
C SER A 371 -16.96 -16.37 -3.93
N THR A 372 -15.67 -16.19 -3.64
CA THR A 372 -14.60 -17.13 -4.00
C THR A 372 -14.85 -18.51 -3.41
N HIS A 373 -15.19 -18.60 -2.12
CA HIS A 373 -15.52 -19.87 -1.47
C HIS A 373 -16.70 -20.55 -2.17
N ARG A 374 -17.77 -19.81 -2.48
CA ARG A 374 -18.95 -20.37 -3.19
C ARG A 374 -18.60 -20.96 -4.55
N PHE A 375 -17.74 -20.29 -5.32
CA PHE A 375 -17.36 -20.78 -6.64
C PHE A 375 -16.69 -22.15 -6.55
N PHE A 376 -15.68 -22.29 -5.69
CA PHE A 376 -14.96 -23.56 -5.54
C PHE A 376 -15.83 -24.66 -4.92
N ALA A 377 -16.65 -24.33 -3.91
CA ALA A 377 -17.57 -25.30 -3.32
C ALA A 377 -18.57 -25.85 -4.35
N GLN A 378 -19.04 -25.00 -5.28
CA GLN A 378 -19.94 -25.43 -6.35
C GLN A 378 -19.22 -26.22 -7.44
N ALA A 379 -18.01 -25.84 -7.84
CA ALA A 379 -17.20 -26.60 -8.80
C ALA A 379 -16.87 -28.01 -8.29
N LEU A 380 -16.61 -28.16 -6.99
CA LEU A 380 -16.30 -29.43 -6.33
C LEU A 380 -17.44 -30.45 -6.39
N GLN A 381 -18.70 -30.02 -6.59
CA GLN A 381 -19.84 -30.91 -6.74
C GLN A 381 -19.76 -31.79 -8.00
N TYR A 382 -18.93 -31.41 -8.98
CA TYR A 382 -18.74 -32.16 -10.21
C TYR A 382 -17.43 -32.95 -10.14
N GLU A 383 -17.50 -34.26 -9.90
CA GLU A 383 -16.32 -35.13 -9.81
C GLU A 383 -15.41 -35.06 -11.05
N ALA A 384 -16.01 -34.88 -12.23
CA ALA A 384 -15.28 -34.69 -13.48
C ALA A 384 -14.35 -33.46 -13.50
N LEU A 385 -14.56 -32.49 -12.60
CA LEU A 385 -13.73 -31.29 -12.47
C LEU A 385 -12.60 -31.43 -11.44
N HIS A 386 -12.55 -32.51 -10.65
CA HIS A 386 -11.53 -32.63 -9.61
C HIS A 386 -10.08 -32.58 -10.14
N PRO A 387 -9.74 -33.23 -11.28
CA PRO A 387 -8.38 -33.08 -11.85
C PRO A 387 -8.06 -31.64 -12.26
N LYS A 388 -9.06 -30.87 -12.70
CA LYS A 388 -8.90 -29.47 -13.09
C LYS A 388 -8.78 -28.55 -11.88
N LEU A 389 -9.47 -28.87 -10.78
CA LEU A 389 -9.30 -28.19 -9.49
C LEU A 389 -7.90 -28.43 -8.93
N GLU A 390 -7.35 -29.64 -9.08
CA GLU A 390 -5.95 -29.92 -8.73
C GLU A 390 -4.98 -29.09 -9.60
N GLU A 391 -5.19 -29.02 -10.91
CA GLU A 391 -4.37 -28.16 -11.79
C GLU A 391 -4.44 -26.70 -11.36
N TYR A 392 -5.65 -26.18 -11.14
CA TYR A 392 -5.86 -24.83 -10.63
C TYR A 392 -5.08 -24.58 -9.34
N THR A 393 -5.20 -25.48 -8.35
CA THR A 393 -4.48 -25.37 -7.09
C THR A 393 -2.98 -25.22 -7.32
N LYS A 394 -2.38 -26.09 -8.14
CA LYS A 394 -0.93 -26.06 -8.41
C LYS A 394 -0.47 -24.74 -9.07
N VAL A 395 -1.35 -24.09 -9.82
CA VAL A 395 -1.08 -22.79 -10.46
C VAL A 395 -1.32 -21.62 -9.50
N ALA A 396 -2.29 -21.74 -8.60
CA ALA A 396 -2.75 -20.65 -7.73
C ALA A 396 -1.95 -20.54 -6.43
N MET A 397 -1.52 -21.67 -5.85
CA MET A 397 -0.81 -21.64 -4.57
C MET A 397 0.53 -20.92 -4.71
N LYS A 398 0.71 -19.89 -3.88
CA LYS A 398 1.94 -19.11 -3.80
C LYS A 398 2.03 -18.47 -2.42
N GLU A 399 3.17 -18.66 -1.78
CA GLU A 399 3.46 -18.11 -0.45
C GLU A 399 3.27 -16.58 -0.45
N PHE A 400 2.73 -16.03 0.65
CA PHE A 400 2.43 -14.62 0.86
C PHE A 400 1.36 -13.99 -0.06
N GLU A 401 0.48 -14.81 -0.65
CA GLU A 401 -0.64 -14.35 -1.48
C GLU A 401 -1.99 -14.76 -0.88
N TRP A 402 -3.03 -13.93 -1.05
CA TRP A 402 -4.30 -14.08 -0.33
C TRP A 402 -5.51 -13.84 -1.22
N TYR A 403 -6.61 -14.56 -0.98
CA TYR A 403 -7.90 -14.13 -1.49
C TYR A 403 -8.32 -12.79 -0.86
N THR A 404 -8.78 -11.84 -1.67
CA THR A 404 -9.03 -10.46 -1.23
C THR A 404 -10.51 -10.14 -0.95
N ASP A 405 -11.40 -11.14 -0.97
CA ASP A 405 -12.82 -11.02 -0.59
C ASP A 405 -13.13 -11.47 0.85
N VAL A 406 -12.10 -11.51 1.69
CA VAL A 406 -12.18 -11.80 3.13
C VAL A 406 -11.40 -10.75 3.93
N GLU A 407 -11.71 -10.63 5.22
CA GLU A 407 -11.00 -9.72 6.12
C GLU A 407 -9.53 -10.16 6.27
N GLU A 408 -8.61 -9.20 6.15
CA GLU A 408 -7.17 -9.42 6.34
C GLU A 408 -6.89 -9.93 7.76
N GLY A 409 -6.06 -10.98 7.90
CA GLY A 409 -5.74 -11.62 9.18
C GLY A 409 -6.25 -13.05 9.27
N GLU A 410 -6.73 -13.49 10.43
CA GLU A 410 -6.97 -14.91 10.75
C GLU A 410 -7.87 -15.67 9.75
N LYS A 411 -8.76 -14.97 9.05
CA LYS A 411 -9.71 -15.54 8.08
C LYS A 411 -9.23 -15.51 6.63
N SER A 412 -8.10 -14.84 6.38
CA SER A 412 -7.45 -14.84 5.07
C SER A 412 -6.96 -16.23 4.72
N CYS A 413 -6.99 -16.56 3.43
CA CYS A 413 -6.41 -17.81 2.97
C CYS A 413 -5.82 -17.71 1.57
N MET A 414 -4.80 -18.53 1.34
CA MET A 414 -4.04 -18.56 0.10
C MET A 414 -4.94 -18.97 -1.10
N PRO A 415 -4.76 -18.35 -2.27
CA PRO A 415 -5.34 -18.87 -3.50
C PRO A 415 -5.07 -20.37 -3.67
N GLY A 416 -6.13 -21.15 -3.86
CA GLY A 416 -6.08 -22.60 -3.85
C GLY A 416 -6.68 -23.27 -2.60
N SER A 417 -6.77 -22.61 -1.44
CA SER A 417 -7.22 -23.23 -0.18
C SER A 417 -8.56 -23.94 -0.30
N TYR A 418 -9.60 -23.27 -0.83
CA TYR A 418 -10.93 -23.89 -0.95
C TYR A 418 -10.94 -25.11 -1.88
N ALA A 419 -10.13 -25.11 -2.95
CA ALA A 419 -10.01 -26.26 -3.84
C ALA A 419 -9.28 -27.41 -3.14
N VAL A 420 -8.13 -27.14 -2.50
CA VAL A 420 -7.34 -28.15 -1.76
C VAL A 420 -8.14 -28.77 -0.63
N PHE A 421 -8.83 -27.95 0.16
CA PHE A 421 -9.61 -28.44 1.29
C PHE A 421 -10.75 -29.34 0.82
N GLY A 422 -11.47 -28.93 -0.21
CA GLY A 422 -12.54 -29.74 -0.78
C GLY A 422 -12.05 -31.05 -1.39
N LEU A 423 -10.95 -31.01 -2.15
CA LEU A 423 -10.33 -32.21 -2.73
C LEU A 423 -9.84 -33.17 -1.63
N GLY A 424 -9.15 -32.64 -0.62
CA GLY A 424 -8.62 -33.40 0.51
C GLY A 424 -9.70 -34.07 1.35
N LEU A 425 -10.87 -33.44 1.53
CA LEU A 425 -12.04 -34.04 2.19
C LEU A 425 -12.81 -35.01 1.29
N THR A 426 -12.63 -34.95 -0.03
CA THR A 426 -13.36 -35.81 -0.96
C THR A 426 -12.65 -37.15 -1.17
N ASN A 427 -11.32 -37.14 -1.32
CA ASN A 427 -10.57 -38.36 -1.60
C ASN A 427 -9.12 -38.28 -1.12
N LYS A 428 -8.66 -39.34 -0.45
CA LYS A 428 -7.30 -39.48 0.08
C LYS A 428 -6.20 -39.38 -0.98
N LYS A 429 -6.51 -39.64 -2.27
CA LYS A 429 -5.53 -39.48 -3.36
C LYS A 429 -4.94 -38.07 -3.48
N TYR A 430 -5.63 -37.06 -2.95
CA TYR A 430 -5.17 -35.66 -2.96
C TYR A 430 -4.33 -35.29 -1.72
N PHE A 431 -4.05 -36.22 -0.81
CA PHE A 431 -3.26 -35.94 0.40
C PHE A 431 -1.86 -35.39 0.11
N ALA A 432 -1.22 -35.82 -0.99
CA ALA A 432 0.05 -35.24 -1.43
C ALA A 432 -0.07 -33.73 -1.75
N LEU A 433 -1.15 -33.32 -2.44
CA LEU A 433 -1.44 -31.92 -2.75
C LEU A 433 -1.73 -31.11 -1.48
N VAL A 434 -2.41 -31.71 -0.51
CA VAL A 434 -2.68 -31.07 0.80
C VAL A 434 -1.37 -30.83 1.57
N ILE A 435 -0.44 -31.78 1.52
CA ILE A 435 0.90 -31.61 2.13
C ILE A 435 1.68 -30.50 1.42
N GLU A 436 1.66 -30.46 0.08
CA GLU A 436 2.28 -29.36 -0.68
C GLU A 436 1.69 -27.99 -0.29
N TYR A 437 0.37 -27.92 -0.11
CA TYR A 437 -0.30 -26.73 0.38
C TYR A 437 0.21 -26.29 1.76
N PHE A 438 0.29 -27.20 2.74
CA PHE A 438 0.72 -26.86 4.11
C PHE A 438 2.15 -26.30 4.15
N LYS A 439 3.04 -26.77 3.28
CA LYS A 439 4.42 -26.27 3.18
C LYS A 439 4.54 -24.85 2.63
N LEU A 440 3.47 -24.31 2.04
CA LEU A 440 3.39 -22.94 1.54
C LEU A 440 2.58 -22.03 2.47
N VAL A 441 2.00 -22.56 3.54
CA VAL A 441 1.21 -21.77 4.47
C VAL A 441 2.14 -20.87 5.28
N ASP A 442 1.85 -19.58 5.21
CA ASP A 442 2.38 -18.56 6.11
C ASP A 442 1.57 -18.58 7.40
N ASP A 443 2.09 -19.25 8.42
CA ASP A 443 1.45 -19.48 9.72
C ASP A 443 1.42 -18.24 10.63
N GLU A 444 2.23 -17.22 10.33
CA GLU A 444 2.13 -15.91 10.96
C GLU A 444 0.84 -15.18 10.55
N HIS A 445 0.36 -15.40 9.31
CA HIS A 445 -0.72 -14.61 8.72
C HIS A 445 -1.98 -15.42 8.36
N GLN A 446 -1.90 -16.74 8.25
CA GLN A 446 -3.04 -17.65 7.97
C GLN A 446 -3.32 -18.57 9.13
N MET A 447 -4.58 -18.61 9.60
CA MET A 447 -4.99 -19.55 10.65
C MET A 447 -6.16 -20.45 10.25
N VAL A 448 -6.71 -20.33 9.05
CA VAL A 448 -7.93 -21.07 8.68
C VAL A 448 -7.70 -22.56 8.43
N HIS A 449 -6.49 -22.97 8.05
CA HIS A 449 -6.18 -24.34 7.68
C HIS A 449 -6.25 -25.30 8.87
N LYS A 450 -6.10 -24.81 10.11
CA LYS A 450 -6.33 -25.59 11.33
C LYS A 450 -7.76 -26.16 11.40
N HIS A 451 -8.73 -25.45 10.84
CA HIS A 451 -10.10 -25.91 10.78
C HIS A 451 -10.27 -27.04 9.77
N PHE A 452 -9.56 -26.98 8.65
CA PHE A 452 -9.49 -28.08 7.69
C PHE A 452 -8.84 -29.32 8.31
N VAL A 453 -7.75 -29.19 9.06
CA VAL A 453 -7.12 -30.32 9.79
C VAL A 453 -8.12 -30.97 10.74
N SER A 454 -8.87 -30.16 11.49
CA SER A 454 -9.92 -30.68 12.39
C SER A 454 -10.99 -31.47 11.62
N ALA A 455 -11.50 -30.93 10.50
CA ALA A 455 -12.48 -31.60 9.65
C ALA A 455 -11.94 -32.89 9.02
N LEU A 456 -10.66 -32.91 8.63
CA LEU A 456 -9.99 -34.09 8.06
C LEU A 456 -9.90 -35.22 9.09
N ILE A 457 -9.56 -34.91 10.35
CA ILE A 457 -9.52 -35.89 11.44
C ILE A 457 -10.93 -36.41 11.76
N GLU A 458 -11.93 -35.52 11.82
CA GLU A 458 -13.33 -35.91 12.05
C GLU A 458 -13.85 -36.85 10.95
N LEU A 459 -13.45 -36.63 9.70
CA LEU A 459 -13.90 -37.41 8.55
C LEU A 459 -13.17 -38.76 8.38
N TYR A 460 -11.83 -38.74 8.42
CA TYR A 460 -11.01 -39.91 8.10
C TYR A 460 -10.42 -40.62 9.32
N GLY A 461 -10.50 -40.00 10.51
CA GLY A 461 -9.88 -40.50 11.72
C GLY A 461 -8.35 -40.41 11.73
N PHE A 462 -7.76 -40.94 12.80
CA PHE A 462 -6.32 -41.02 12.97
C PHE A 462 -5.82 -42.43 12.57
N SER A 463 -4.85 -42.48 11.66
CA SER A 463 -4.27 -43.72 11.13
C SER A 463 -2.89 -43.44 10.53
N ALA A 464 -2.13 -44.49 10.21
CA ALA A 464 -0.83 -44.33 9.54
C ALA A 464 -0.93 -43.62 8.18
N GLU A 465 -2.08 -43.73 7.51
CA GLU A 465 -2.35 -43.09 6.21
C GLU A 465 -2.67 -41.59 6.36
N THR A 466 -3.39 -41.20 7.41
CA THR A 466 -3.79 -39.80 7.65
C THR A 466 -2.76 -39.00 8.43
N LEU A 467 -1.91 -39.67 9.22
CA LEU A 467 -0.89 -39.06 10.08
C LEU A 467 0.07 -38.11 9.33
N PRO A 468 0.62 -38.43 8.14
CA PRO A 468 1.50 -37.49 7.43
C PRO A 468 0.84 -36.14 7.13
N VAL A 469 -0.45 -36.15 6.74
CA VAL A 469 -1.21 -34.92 6.44
C VAL A 469 -1.55 -34.15 7.70
N ILE A 470 -1.94 -34.86 8.76
CA ILE A 470 -2.21 -34.26 10.08
C ILE A 470 -0.94 -33.60 10.62
N TYR A 471 0.20 -34.28 10.53
CA TYR A 471 1.50 -33.77 10.96
C TYR A 471 1.83 -32.45 10.26
N GLU A 472 1.82 -32.42 8.92
CA GLU A 472 2.11 -31.21 8.13
C GLU A 472 1.12 -30.08 8.44
N GLY A 473 -0.16 -30.41 8.68
CA GLY A 473 -1.17 -29.42 9.07
C GLY A 473 -0.98 -28.84 10.47
N VAL A 474 -0.47 -29.63 11.41
CA VAL A 474 -0.15 -29.17 12.78
C VAL A 474 1.08 -28.28 12.78
N ILE A 475 2.17 -28.71 12.13
CA ILE A 475 3.44 -27.94 12.14
C ILE A 475 3.39 -26.67 11.30
N SER A 476 2.42 -26.56 10.38
CA SER A 476 2.13 -25.33 9.65
C SER A 476 1.16 -24.42 10.40
N SER A 477 0.81 -24.74 11.65
CA SER A 477 0.02 -23.90 12.55
C SER A 477 0.92 -23.33 13.65
N GLN A 478 0.51 -22.20 14.24
CA GLN A 478 1.23 -21.61 15.38
C GLN A 478 1.38 -22.59 16.56
N ASP A 479 2.48 -22.44 17.30
CA ASP A 479 2.92 -23.36 18.38
C ASP A 479 1.91 -23.60 19.52
N ASP A 480 0.86 -22.78 19.65
CA ASP A 480 -0.13 -22.85 20.73
C ASP A 480 -1.52 -23.35 20.28
N VAL A 481 -1.64 -23.90 19.08
CA VAL A 481 -2.90 -24.44 18.56
C VAL A 481 -3.14 -25.86 19.06
N VAL A 482 -4.35 -26.10 19.60
CA VAL A 482 -4.82 -27.43 19.99
C VAL A 482 -5.97 -27.90 19.09
N PHE A 483 -5.97 -29.19 18.75
CA PHE A 483 -6.95 -29.78 17.83
C PHE A 483 -7.85 -30.75 18.60
N LYS A 484 -9.05 -30.32 18.96
CA LYS A 484 -9.99 -31.14 19.74
C LYS A 484 -10.18 -32.57 19.17
N PRO A 485 -10.38 -32.78 17.86
CA PRO A 485 -10.48 -34.13 17.30
C PRO A 485 -9.20 -34.96 17.50
N LEU A 486 -8.02 -34.33 17.39
CA LEU A 486 -6.74 -35.00 17.64
C LEU A 486 -6.63 -35.45 19.09
N ILE A 487 -6.97 -34.58 20.05
CA ILE A 487 -6.98 -34.92 21.49
C ILE A 487 -7.86 -36.14 21.77
N GLU A 488 -9.04 -36.19 21.16
CA GLU A 488 -9.98 -37.32 21.31
C GLU A 488 -9.39 -38.62 20.73
N THR A 489 -8.79 -38.57 19.54
CA THR A 489 -8.13 -39.76 18.95
C THR A 489 -6.96 -40.27 19.78
N MET A 490 -6.29 -39.38 20.51
CA MET A 490 -5.16 -39.72 21.38
C MET A 490 -5.58 -40.37 22.71
N GLN A 491 -6.87 -40.60 22.96
CA GLN A 491 -7.30 -41.45 24.08
C GLN A 491 -6.97 -42.94 23.83
N ASN A 492 -6.81 -43.35 22.57
CA ASN A 492 -6.41 -44.70 22.19
C ASN A 492 -4.88 -44.88 22.33
N ALA A 493 -4.44 -45.91 23.06
CA ALA A 493 -3.02 -46.23 23.26
C ALA A 493 -2.28 -46.59 21.96
N GLU A 494 -2.94 -47.23 20.99
CA GLU A 494 -2.34 -47.58 19.70
C GLU A 494 -2.04 -46.33 18.86
N ASN A 495 -2.93 -45.33 18.91
CA ASN A 495 -2.72 -44.05 18.23
C ASN A 495 -1.53 -43.28 18.82
N LYS A 496 -1.34 -43.35 20.14
CA LYS A 496 -0.16 -42.76 20.80
C LYS A 496 1.13 -43.44 20.35
N ALA A 497 1.15 -44.79 20.35
CA ALA A 497 2.32 -45.54 19.92
C ALA A 497 2.67 -45.26 18.45
N LEU A 498 1.65 -45.14 17.59
CA LEU A 498 1.83 -44.77 16.19
C LEU A 498 2.38 -43.34 16.03
N LEU A 499 1.89 -42.38 16.82
CA LEU A 499 2.40 -41.02 16.81
C LEU A 499 3.87 -40.98 17.27
N ASP A 500 4.20 -41.64 18.37
CA ASP A 500 5.56 -41.69 18.92
C ASP A 500 6.55 -42.33 17.93
N ASP A 501 6.14 -43.42 17.25
CA ASP A 501 6.98 -44.06 16.23
C ASP A 501 7.20 -43.17 15.00
N PHE A 502 6.17 -42.42 14.57
CA PHE A 502 6.28 -41.49 13.46
C PHE A 502 7.17 -40.27 13.78
N LEU A 503 7.18 -39.82 15.03
CA LEU A 503 7.90 -38.62 15.47
C LEU A 503 9.37 -38.88 15.83
N LYS A 504 9.77 -40.13 16.08
CA LYS A 504 11.12 -40.47 16.58
C LYS A 504 12.29 -39.93 15.73
N ASP A 505 12.06 -39.76 14.43
CA ASP A 505 13.06 -39.31 13.46
C ASP A 505 12.82 -37.84 13.01
N LYS A 506 11.93 -37.10 13.68
CA LYS A 506 11.64 -35.69 13.40
C LYS A 506 12.49 -34.78 14.28
N GLU A 507 12.72 -33.54 13.84
CA GLU A 507 13.42 -32.55 14.66
C GLU A 507 12.63 -32.24 15.93
N ASP A 508 13.35 -31.99 17.03
CA ASP A 508 12.76 -31.84 18.36
C ASP A 508 11.60 -30.84 18.35
N TYR A 509 11.78 -29.66 17.76
CA TYR A 509 10.74 -28.63 17.73
C TYR A 509 9.44 -29.08 17.04
N TYR A 510 9.50 -29.93 16.01
CA TYR A 510 8.31 -30.48 15.37
C TYR A 510 7.63 -31.55 16.23
N GLN A 511 8.41 -32.33 16.97
CA GLN A 511 7.85 -33.24 17.98
C GLN A 511 7.13 -32.43 19.07
N GLU A 512 7.72 -31.33 19.52
CA GLU A 512 7.14 -30.43 20.52
C GLU A 512 5.79 -29.85 20.05
N ALA A 513 5.72 -29.32 18.82
CA ALA A 513 4.49 -28.82 18.24
C ALA A 513 3.38 -29.88 18.19
N MET A 514 3.72 -31.10 17.76
CA MET A 514 2.77 -32.22 17.73
C MET A 514 2.30 -32.63 19.11
N TYR A 515 3.19 -32.73 20.09
CA TYR A 515 2.78 -33.06 21.45
C TYR A 515 1.97 -31.95 22.10
N TYR A 516 2.29 -30.69 21.84
CA TYR A 516 1.48 -29.57 22.29
C TYR A 516 0.07 -29.62 21.68
N ALA A 517 -0.05 -29.88 20.38
CA ALA A 517 -1.34 -30.02 19.70
C ALA A 517 -2.26 -31.10 20.30
N VAL A 518 -1.66 -32.13 20.94
CA VAL A 518 -2.35 -33.25 21.61
C VAL A 518 -2.64 -32.99 23.09
N TYR A 519 -1.67 -32.45 23.83
CA TYR A 519 -1.72 -32.41 25.30
C TYR A 519 -1.91 -30.98 25.85
N GLY A 520 -1.77 -29.96 25.00
CA GLY A 520 -1.85 -28.54 25.34
C GLY A 520 -0.96 -28.19 26.55
N LYS A 521 -1.51 -27.39 27.47
CA LYS A 521 -0.82 -26.96 28.71
C LYS A 521 -0.41 -28.11 29.65
N ASN A 522 -0.94 -29.32 29.46
CA ASN A 522 -0.55 -30.48 30.26
C ASN A 522 0.74 -31.14 29.75
N TRP A 523 1.23 -30.73 28.58
CA TRP A 523 2.53 -31.16 28.08
C TRP A 523 3.66 -30.46 28.83
N LYS A 524 4.62 -31.23 29.36
CA LYS A 524 5.85 -30.70 29.94
C LYS A 524 6.98 -30.95 28.95
N LYS A 525 7.64 -29.87 28.52
CA LYS A 525 8.84 -29.92 27.68
C LYS A 525 9.84 -30.91 28.29
N LYS A 526 10.28 -31.91 27.52
CA LYS A 526 11.41 -32.76 27.93
C LYS A 526 12.62 -31.82 28.08
N LYS A 527 13.22 -31.82 29.26
CA LYS A 527 14.41 -31.02 29.55
C LYS A 527 15.64 -31.57 28.86
#